data_AF-A0A858RIS9-F1
#
_entry.id   AF-A0A858RIS9-F1
#
_cell.length_a   1.000
_cell.length_b   1.000
_cell.length_c   1.000
_cell.angle_alpha   90.00
_cell.angle_beta   90.00
_cell.angle_gamma   90.00
#
_symmetry.space_group_name_H-M   'P 1'
#
loop_
_entity.id
_entity.type
_entity.pdbx_description
1 polymer ?
#
loop_
_entity_poly.entity_id
_entity_poly.type
_entity_poly.pdbx_seq_one_letter_code
_entity_poly.pdbx_strand_id
1 'polypeptide(L)'
;MKTILHRLPRLIAAIAGVLGLIGYASAEVRGWVWVDEEIPGEATDSGHEKWLAISSFSATGNDPLPGSSITLRRSIDKASPLLMKACVSGQVFPEVQLHVAQVLEGKPSLFWSLTLKDVRISSCKNAGENGSANTPLQEEVKIIPAGIRMTYYQLSEPSAPALVTILPYTGDVDGDGMSDEFETRFALLLHSDDGNLDLDGDGLTNLEESRLGTDPTKGSSFFKATAGPGPGGPNELVITWNSVPGGVYKVKYSPDLLLPFQEIATVTAIGETCSHPVVRGGALGFYKVEKVEP
;
A
#
# COMPACT_ATOMS: atom_id res chain seq x y z
N MET A 1 35.49 37.90 51.23
CA MET A 1 34.13 37.36 51.40
C MET A 1 33.12 38.49 51.23
N LYS A 2 32.41 38.54 50.09
CA LYS A 2 31.07 39.11 49.89
C LYS A 2 30.72 39.00 48.40
N THR A 3 29.66 38.25 48.12
CA THR A 3 28.89 38.14 46.87
C THR A 3 28.23 39.48 46.54
N ILE A 4 27.94 39.79 45.26
CA ILE A 4 26.71 40.47 44.77
C ILE A 4 26.71 40.49 43.22
N LEU A 5 25.61 39.99 42.64
CA LEU A 5 25.16 40.16 41.24
C LEU A 5 24.75 41.62 40.97
N HIS A 6 24.85 42.12 39.72
CA HIS A 6 23.67 42.57 38.92
C HIS A 6 24.03 43.24 37.57
N ARG A 7 23.42 42.68 36.51
CA ARG A 7 22.72 43.32 35.36
C ARG A 7 23.34 44.52 34.63
N LEU A 8 23.69 44.30 33.37
CA LEU A 8 23.47 45.25 32.26
C LEU A 8 21.95 45.35 31.98
N PRO A 9 21.42 46.53 31.56
CA PRO A 9 21.31 46.80 30.11
C PRO A 9 21.32 48.29 29.70
N ARG A 10 21.67 48.55 28.43
CA ARG A 10 20.87 49.32 27.44
C ARG A 10 21.77 49.83 26.30
N LEU A 11 21.49 49.38 25.09
CA LEU A 11 21.45 50.24 23.91
C LEU A 11 20.60 49.56 22.84
N ILE A 12 19.47 50.20 22.56
CA ILE A 12 18.51 49.83 21.53
C ILE A 12 19.07 50.35 20.21
N ALA A 13 19.30 49.45 19.25
CA ALA A 13 19.46 49.81 17.85
C ALA A 13 18.27 49.21 17.09
N ALA A 14 17.36 50.08 16.65
CA ALA A 14 16.26 49.71 15.78
C ALA A 14 16.81 49.49 14.37
N ILE A 15 16.76 48.24 13.89
CA ILE A 15 16.92 47.92 12.48
C ILE A 15 15.53 47.67 11.91
N ALA A 16 15.09 48.58 11.04
CA ALA A 16 13.91 48.41 10.22
C ALA A 16 14.14 47.26 9.23
N GLY A 17 13.69 46.06 9.60
CA GLY A 17 13.62 44.92 8.71
C GLY A 17 12.33 44.98 7.90
N VAL A 18 12.48 45.09 6.57
CA VAL A 18 11.42 44.92 5.58
C VAL A 18 10.60 43.67 5.92
N LEU A 19 9.30 43.82 6.18
CA LEU A 19 8.37 42.69 6.18
C LEU A 19 8.30 42.15 4.74
N GLY A 20 9.21 41.25 4.40
CA GLY A 20 8.97 40.32 3.32
C GLY A 20 7.79 39.47 3.73
N LEU A 21 6.68 39.56 3.00
CA LEU A 21 5.65 38.53 2.97
C LEU A 21 6.36 37.22 2.62
N ILE A 22 6.68 36.41 3.63
CA ILE A 22 7.03 35.01 3.42
C ILE A 22 5.72 34.39 2.96
N GLY A 23 5.57 34.23 1.64
CA GLY A 23 4.54 33.38 1.09
C GLY A 23 4.81 31.98 1.62
N TYR A 24 4.02 31.52 2.58
CA TYR A 24 3.98 30.10 2.89
C TYR A 24 3.45 29.42 1.63
N ALA A 25 4.32 28.75 0.87
CA ALA A 25 3.87 27.89 -0.20
C ALA A 25 3.01 26.79 0.45
N SER A 26 1.69 26.85 0.25
CA SER A 26 0.83 25.76 0.69
C SER A 26 1.16 24.56 -0.18
N ALA A 27 1.49 23.42 0.42
CA ALA A 27 1.67 22.19 -0.31
C ALA A 27 0.40 21.86 -1.10
N GLU A 28 0.54 21.61 -2.40
CA GLU A 28 -0.55 21.21 -3.28
C GLU A 28 -0.73 19.69 -3.20
N VAL A 29 -1.96 19.18 -3.21
CA VAL A 29 -2.19 17.74 -3.36
C VAL A 29 -2.41 17.45 -4.84
N ARG A 30 -1.63 16.51 -5.38
CA ARG A 30 -1.74 16.07 -6.78
C ARG A 30 -1.87 14.56 -6.86
N GLY A 31 -2.51 14.10 -7.94
CA GLY A 31 -2.69 12.69 -8.25
C GLY A 31 -2.21 12.35 -9.65
N TRP A 32 -1.63 11.16 -9.80
CA TRP A 32 -1.18 10.62 -11.08
C TRP A 32 -1.55 9.15 -11.20
N VAL A 33 -1.76 8.69 -12.43
CA VAL A 33 -1.99 7.27 -12.75
C VAL A 33 -0.99 6.81 -13.81
N TRP A 34 -0.36 5.68 -13.57
CA TRP A 34 0.42 4.95 -14.56
C TRP A 34 -0.37 3.75 -15.03
N VAL A 35 -0.59 3.65 -16.33
CA VAL A 35 -1.33 2.53 -16.93
C VAL A 35 -0.37 1.56 -17.60
N ASP A 36 0.37 2.03 -18.60
CA ASP A 36 1.28 1.21 -19.40
C ASP A 36 2.23 2.13 -20.19
N GLU A 37 3.40 1.64 -20.58
CA GLU A 37 4.35 2.40 -21.42
C GLU A 37 3.73 2.78 -22.78
N GLU A 38 2.84 1.96 -23.31
CA GLU A 38 2.11 2.21 -24.56
C GLU A 38 1.01 3.27 -24.39
N ILE A 39 0.68 3.69 -23.17
CA ILE A 39 -0.33 4.73 -22.86
C ILE A 39 0.34 5.89 -22.10
N PRO A 40 1.25 6.64 -22.73
CA PRO A 40 1.95 7.73 -22.06
C PRO A 40 1.03 8.95 -21.90
N GLY A 41 0.90 9.44 -20.67
CA GLY A 41 0.34 10.75 -20.35
C GLY A 41 1.33 11.90 -20.53
N GLU A 42 0.92 13.10 -20.12
CA GLU A 42 1.69 14.35 -20.30
C GLU A 42 2.30 14.93 -19.01
N ALA A 43 2.19 14.26 -17.87
CA ALA A 43 2.79 14.76 -16.63
C ALA A 43 4.32 14.93 -16.76
N THR A 44 4.84 15.99 -16.14
CA THR A 44 6.27 16.33 -16.12
C THR A 44 6.82 16.43 -14.70
N ASP A 45 6.02 16.11 -13.69
CA ASP A 45 6.42 16.10 -12.30
C ASP A 45 7.51 15.05 -12.07
N SER A 46 8.49 15.38 -11.22
CA SER A 46 9.62 14.48 -10.96
C SER A 46 9.14 13.17 -10.32
N GLY A 47 9.45 12.03 -10.96
CA GLY A 47 9.01 10.71 -10.51
C GLY A 47 7.64 10.28 -11.06
N HIS A 48 6.98 11.13 -11.84
CA HIS A 48 5.70 10.86 -12.51
C HIS A 48 5.73 11.34 -13.98
N GLU A 49 6.91 11.37 -14.61
CA GLU A 49 7.04 11.78 -15.99
C GLU A 49 6.28 10.83 -16.92
N LYS A 50 5.47 11.39 -17.82
CA LYS A 50 4.55 10.67 -18.72
C LYS A 50 3.41 9.93 -18.01
N TRP A 51 3.16 10.17 -16.73
CA TRP A 51 1.97 9.65 -16.07
C TRP A 51 0.74 10.46 -16.48
N LEU A 52 -0.44 9.87 -16.27
CA LEU A 52 -1.74 10.50 -16.42
C LEU A 52 -1.99 11.40 -15.20
N ALA A 53 -1.89 12.72 -15.34
CA ALA A 53 -2.29 13.64 -14.28
C ALA A 53 -3.82 13.61 -14.08
N ILE A 54 -4.30 13.36 -12.86
CA ILE A 54 -5.74 13.28 -12.55
C ILE A 54 -6.19 14.47 -11.69
N SER A 55 -7.41 14.93 -11.92
CA SER A 55 -8.04 16.01 -11.13
C SER A 55 -8.82 15.47 -9.94
N SER A 56 -9.35 14.25 -10.05
CA SER A 56 -9.99 13.53 -8.95
C SER A 56 -10.12 12.05 -9.29
N PHE A 57 -10.42 11.25 -8.27
CA PHE A 57 -10.87 9.88 -8.45
C PHE A 57 -11.92 9.52 -7.40
N SER A 58 -12.73 8.51 -7.68
CA SER A 58 -13.67 7.92 -6.74
C SER A 58 -13.71 6.40 -6.92
N ALA A 59 -14.08 5.69 -5.86
CA ALA A 59 -14.35 4.26 -5.92
C ALA A 59 -15.87 4.02 -5.80
N THR A 60 -16.38 3.01 -6.52
CA THR A 60 -17.74 2.51 -6.36
C THR A 60 -17.65 1.01 -6.19
N GLY A 61 -18.20 0.48 -5.09
CA GLY A 61 -18.29 -0.96 -4.85
C GLY A 61 -19.67 -1.49 -5.23
N ASN A 62 -19.69 -2.70 -5.79
CA ASN A 62 -20.89 -3.55 -5.82
C ASN A 62 -20.64 -4.73 -4.88
N ASP A 63 -21.70 -5.30 -4.32
CA ASP A 63 -21.67 -6.51 -3.49
C ASP A 63 -22.49 -7.62 -4.19
N PRO A 64 -21.91 -8.79 -4.51
CA PRO A 64 -20.49 -9.14 -4.41
C PRO A 64 -19.61 -8.26 -5.31
N LEU A 65 -18.29 -8.33 -5.15
CA LEU A 65 -17.30 -7.46 -5.80
C LEU A 65 -17.34 -7.34 -7.36
N PRO A 66 -18.03 -8.19 -8.16
CA PRO A 66 -18.17 -7.96 -9.59
C PRO A 66 -18.69 -6.56 -9.95
N GLY A 67 -17.86 -5.79 -10.64
CA GLY A 67 -18.21 -4.45 -11.13
C GLY A 67 -17.82 -3.30 -10.20
N SER A 68 -17.08 -3.57 -9.12
CA SER A 68 -16.38 -2.52 -8.39
C SER A 68 -15.45 -1.76 -9.33
N SER A 69 -15.45 -0.43 -9.25
CA SER A 69 -14.73 0.40 -10.23
C SER A 69 -14.11 1.63 -9.59
N ILE A 70 -13.01 2.07 -10.15
CA ILE A 70 -12.41 3.37 -9.87
C ILE A 70 -12.73 4.28 -11.06
N THR A 71 -13.29 5.45 -10.77
CA THR A 71 -13.57 6.46 -11.78
C THR A 71 -12.56 7.59 -11.62
N LEU A 72 -11.77 7.84 -12.65
CA LEU A 72 -10.78 8.91 -12.74
C LEU A 72 -11.39 10.08 -13.50
N ARG A 73 -11.18 11.31 -13.03
CA ARG A 73 -11.38 12.52 -13.85
C ARG A 73 -10.03 13.12 -14.21
N ARG A 74 -9.91 13.55 -15.44
CA ARG A 74 -8.69 14.15 -16.00
C ARG A 74 -9.03 15.12 -17.12
N SER A 75 -8.07 15.96 -17.49
CA SER A 75 -8.14 16.67 -18.77
C SER A 75 -7.79 15.71 -19.90
N ILE A 76 -8.36 15.95 -21.08
CA ILE A 76 -7.94 15.25 -22.30
C ILE A 76 -6.46 15.56 -22.59
N ASP A 77 -5.70 14.52 -22.91
CA ASP A 77 -4.30 14.61 -23.33
C ASP A 77 -4.00 13.53 -24.38
N LYS A 78 -2.72 13.37 -24.77
CA LYS A 78 -2.34 12.37 -25.78
C LYS A 78 -2.68 10.91 -25.42
N ALA A 79 -2.96 10.59 -24.15
CA ALA A 79 -3.33 9.24 -23.74
C ALA A 79 -4.81 8.93 -23.99
N SER A 80 -5.69 9.93 -24.05
CA SER A 80 -7.13 9.75 -24.23
C SER A 80 -7.53 8.83 -25.40
N PRO A 81 -7.00 8.96 -26.64
CA PRO A 81 -7.33 8.02 -27.72
C PRO A 81 -6.85 6.58 -27.45
N LEU A 82 -5.77 6.41 -26.70
CA LEU A 82 -5.19 5.11 -26.36
C LEU A 82 -6.00 4.41 -25.25
N LEU A 83 -6.45 5.18 -24.25
CA LEU A 83 -7.39 4.73 -23.23
C LEU A 83 -8.72 4.31 -23.86
N MET A 84 -9.24 5.10 -24.81
CA MET A 84 -10.45 4.76 -25.56
C MET A 84 -10.26 3.49 -26.39
N LYS A 85 -9.12 3.33 -27.07
CA LYS A 85 -8.78 2.10 -27.81
C LYS A 85 -8.75 0.88 -26.88
N ALA A 86 -8.05 0.97 -25.76
CA ALA A 86 -7.95 -0.09 -24.76
C ALA A 86 -9.32 -0.46 -24.17
N CYS A 87 -10.19 0.55 -23.97
CA CYS A 87 -11.56 0.35 -23.53
C CYS A 87 -12.38 -0.49 -24.54
N VAL A 88 -12.36 -0.12 -25.82
CA VAL A 88 -13.15 -0.82 -26.85
C VAL A 88 -12.57 -2.16 -27.26
N SER A 89 -11.26 -2.37 -27.07
CA SER A 89 -10.62 -3.67 -27.32
C SER A 89 -10.76 -4.65 -26.15
N GLY A 90 -11.18 -4.17 -24.97
CA GLY A 90 -11.20 -4.98 -23.75
C GLY A 90 -9.81 -5.36 -23.25
N GLN A 91 -8.79 -4.56 -23.57
CA GLN A 91 -7.41 -4.80 -23.15
C GLN A 91 -7.32 -4.89 -21.62
N VAL A 92 -6.57 -5.87 -21.14
CA VAL A 92 -6.25 -6.07 -19.72
C VAL A 92 -4.83 -5.60 -19.46
N PHE A 93 -4.67 -4.76 -18.45
CA PHE A 93 -3.38 -4.28 -17.97
C PHE A 93 -2.99 -5.07 -16.72
N PRO A 94 -1.86 -5.79 -16.71
CA PRO A 94 -1.46 -6.60 -15.56
C PRO A 94 -1.29 -5.78 -14.28
N GLU A 95 -0.87 -4.52 -14.41
CA GLU A 95 -0.72 -3.61 -13.30
C GLU A 95 -1.00 -2.15 -13.70
N VAL A 96 -1.73 -1.42 -12.86
CA VAL A 96 -1.92 0.03 -12.95
C VAL A 96 -1.63 0.64 -11.59
N GLN A 97 -0.89 1.75 -11.55
CA GLN A 97 -0.53 2.43 -10.31
C GLN A 97 -1.23 3.78 -10.21
N LEU A 98 -1.78 4.11 -9.04
CA LEU A 98 -2.33 5.42 -8.72
C LEU A 98 -1.54 6.00 -7.55
N HIS A 99 -1.04 7.22 -7.72
CA HIS A 99 -0.24 7.93 -6.73
C HIS A 99 -0.93 9.24 -6.33
N VAL A 100 -0.95 9.54 -5.04
CA VAL A 100 -1.37 10.83 -4.49
C VAL A 100 -0.26 11.35 -3.58
N ALA A 101 0.15 12.59 -3.82
CA ALA A 101 1.26 13.22 -3.13
C ALA A 101 0.92 14.63 -2.64
N GLN A 102 1.59 15.05 -1.56
CA GLN A 102 1.80 16.46 -1.30
C GLN A 102 2.98 16.95 -2.14
N VAL A 103 2.82 18.06 -2.83
CA VAL A 103 3.85 18.67 -3.67
C VAL A 103 4.30 19.96 -3.02
N LEU A 104 5.55 19.99 -2.60
CA LEU A 104 6.21 21.18 -2.07
C LEU A 104 7.39 21.52 -2.98
N GLU A 105 7.41 22.76 -3.50
CA GLU A 105 8.45 23.24 -4.42
C GLU A 105 8.68 22.30 -5.63
N GLY A 106 7.59 21.73 -6.17
CA GLY A 106 7.64 20.83 -7.32
C GLY A 106 8.15 19.42 -7.02
N LYS A 107 8.34 19.06 -5.74
CA LYS A 107 8.76 17.73 -5.31
C LYS A 107 7.58 16.96 -4.70
N PRO A 108 7.08 15.91 -5.36
CA PRO A 108 6.04 15.05 -4.81
C PRO A 108 6.56 14.21 -3.63
N SER A 109 5.81 14.20 -2.52
CA SER A 109 5.94 13.26 -1.41
C SER A 109 4.66 12.43 -1.31
N LEU A 110 4.73 11.15 -1.69
CA LEU A 110 3.59 10.24 -1.67
C LEU A 110 3.04 10.09 -0.25
N PHE A 111 1.72 10.16 -0.12
CA PHE A 111 1.05 9.80 1.13
C PHE A 111 -0.09 8.81 0.92
N TRP A 112 -0.48 8.55 -0.32
CA TRP A 112 -1.46 7.51 -0.64
C TRP A 112 -1.15 6.93 -2.02
N SER A 113 -1.13 5.61 -2.14
CA SER A 113 -0.99 4.92 -3.41
C SER A 113 -1.86 3.68 -3.50
N LEU A 114 -2.22 3.33 -4.73
CA LEU A 114 -2.90 2.09 -5.10
C LEU A 114 -2.08 1.36 -6.16
N THR A 115 -1.91 0.05 -6.01
CA THR A 115 -1.47 -0.86 -7.05
C THR A 115 -2.65 -1.74 -7.42
N LEU A 116 -3.06 -1.68 -8.68
CA LEU A 116 -4.23 -2.37 -9.20
C LEU A 116 -3.77 -3.49 -10.12
N LYS A 117 -4.41 -4.66 -10.05
CA LYS A 117 -4.09 -5.84 -10.87
C LYS A 117 -5.19 -6.17 -11.86
N ASP A 118 -4.78 -6.70 -13.01
CA ASP A 118 -5.64 -7.16 -14.11
C ASP A 118 -6.75 -6.16 -14.44
N VAL A 119 -6.32 -4.93 -14.72
CA VAL A 119 -7.19 -3.77 -14.87
C VAL A 119 -7.77 -3.71 -16.27
N ARG A 120 -9.08 -3.53 -16.37
CA ARG A 120 -9.77 -3.21 -17.62
C ARG A 120 -10.30 -1.79 -17.60
N ILE A 121 -10.20 -1.09 -18.73
CA ILE A 121 -10.90 0.18 -18.91
C ILE A 121 -12.31 -0.13 -19.41
N SER A 122 -13.32 0.19 -18.60
CA SER A 122 -14.72 -0.15 -18.87
C SER A 122 -15.52 0.99 -19.52
N SER A 123 -15.06 2.23 -19.37
CA SER A 123 -15.71 3.40 -19.95
C SER A 123 -14.72 4.55 -20.08
N CYS A 124 -14.77 5.26 -21.20
CA CYS A 124 -14.17 6.58 -21.39
C CYS A 124 -15.28 7.54 -21.81
N LYS A 125 -15.51 8.62 -21.04
CA LYS A 125 -16.50 9.65 -21.34
C LYS A 125 -15.84 11.00 -21.45
N ASN A 126 -15.97 11.64 -22.59
CA ASN A 126 -15.46 12.98 -22.81
C ASN A 126 -16.59 13.99 -22.64
N ALA A 127 -16.35 15.03 -21.87
CA ALA A 127 -17.31 16.09 -21.59
C ALA A 127 -16.65 17.47 -21.70
N GLY A 128 -17.39 18.43 -22.22
CA GLY A 128 -16.94 19.81 -22.36
C GLY A 128 -18.07 20.73 -22.74
N GLU A 129 -17.90 22.01 -22.42
CA GLU A 129 -18.84 23.06 -22.78
C GLU A 129 -18.45 23.68 -24.12
N ASN A 130 -19.41 23.78 -25.04
CA ASN A 130 -19.17 24.38 -26.34
C ASN A 130 -18.94 25.89 -26.20
N GLY A 131 -17.84 26.40 -26.76
CA GLY A 131 -17.51 27.83 -26.72
C GLY A 131 -16.72 28.32 -25.49
N SER A 132 -16.37 27.44 -24.54
CA SER A 132 -15.43 27.81 -23.47
C SER A 132 -13.98 27.69 -23.96
N ALA A 133 -13.30 28.81 -24.14
CA ALA A 133 -11.88 28.84 -24.52
C ALA A 133 -10.94 28.47 -23.36
N ASN A 134 -11.41 28.55 -22.11
CA ASN A 134 -10.56 28.49 -20.92
C ASN A 134 -10.84 27.27 -20.02
N THR A 135 -11.81 26.42 -20.38
CA THR A 135 -12.09 25.17 -19.65
C THR A 135 -11.57 24.00 -20.47
N PRO A 136 -10.50 23.32 -20.02
CA PRO A 136 -10.02 22.13 -20.71
C PRO A 136 -11.13 21.08 -20.79
N LEU A 137 -11.25 20.41 -21.94
CA LEU A 137 -12.14 19.24 -22.08
C LEU A 137 -11.77 18.20 -21.02
N GLN A 138 -12.79 17.72 -20.31
CA GLN A 138 -12.63 16.72 -19.27
C GLN A 138 -12.93 15.34 -19.83
N GLU A 139 -12.23 14.35 -19.29
CA GLU A 139 -12.38 12.94 -19.57
C GLU A 139 -12.61 12.21 -18.23
N GLU A 140 -13.65 11.38 -18.21
CA GLU A 140 -13.96 10.46 -17.12
C GLU A 140 -13.65 9.04 -17.58
N VAL A 141 -12.67 8.40 -16.94
CA VAL A 141 -12.19 7.05 -17.25
C VAL A 141 -12.57 6.13 -16.10
N LYS A 142 -13.35 5.09 -16.38
CA LYS A 142 -13.71 4.06 -15.40
C LYS A 142 -12.85 2.83 -15.61
N ILE A 143 -12.10 2.45 -14.58
CA ILE A 143 -11.30 1.24 -14.55
C ILE A 143 -11.91 0.21 -13.59
N ILE A 144 -11.82 -1.06 -13.96
CA ILE A 144 -12.26 -2.21 -13.17
C ILE A 144 -11.01 -3.05 -12.89
N PRO A 145 -10.47 -3.02 -11.67
CA PRO A 145 -9.39 -3.91 -11.25
C PRO A 145 -9.94 -5.26 -10.77
N ALA A 146 -9.18 -6.34 -10.95
CA ALA A 146 -9.43 -7.61 -10.26
C ALA A 146 -8.89 -7.58 -8.83
N GLY A 147 -7.73 -6.95 -8.62
CA GLY A 147 -7.12 -6.79 -7.31
C GLY A 147 -6.68 -5.35 -7.04
N ILE A 148 -6.71 -4.96 -5.77
CA ILE A 148 -6.22 -3.66 -5.29
C ILE A 148 -5.32 -3.87 -4.08
N ARG A 149 -4.17 -3.20 -4.09
CA ARG A 149 -3.28 -3.02 -2.95
C ARG A 149 -3.21 -1.53 -2.65
N MET A 150 -3.46 -1.14 -1.40
CA MET A 150 -3.37 0.25 -0.96
C MET A 150 -2.15 0.47 -0.07
N THR A 151 -1.60 1.67 -0.07
CA THR A 151 -0.59 2.13 0.90
C THR A 151 -0.89 3.56 1.30
N TYR A 152 -0.91 3.85 2.60
CA TYR A 152 -1.14 5.19 3.14
C TYR A 152 0.00 5.58 4.09
N TYR A 153 0.43 6.84 4.04
CA TYR A 153 1.39 7.43 4.96
C TYR A 153 0.68 8.56 5.70
N GLN A 154 0.63 8.47 7.03
CA GLN A 154 -0.06 9.45 7.85
C GLN A 154 0.65 10.81 7.80
N LEU A 155 -0.07 11.84 7.34
CA LEU A 155 0.48 13.19 7.15
C LEU A 155 0.85 13.93 8.46
N SER A 156 0.23 13.58 9.59
CA SER A 156 0.43 14.30 10.86
C SER A 156 1.73 13.96 11.59
N GLU A 157 2.37 12.84 11.25
CA GLU A 157 3.62 12.40 11.88
C GLU A 157 4.59 11.82 10.85
N PRO A 158 5.37 12.67 10.15
CA PRO A 158 6.34 12.22 9.14
C PRO A 158 7.40 11.27 9.69
N SER A 159 7.62 11.27 11.01
CA SER A 159 8.57 10.42 11.72
C SER A 159 7.97 9.14 12.31
N ALA A 160 6.64 8.97 12.26
CA ALA A 160 6.01 7.72 12.66
C ALA A 160 6.21 6.67 11.56
N PRO A 161 6.38 5.38 11.90
CA PRO A 161 6.39 4.33 10.90
C PRO A 161 5.09 4.40 10.09
N ALA A 162 5.21 4.31 8.77
CA ALA A 162 4.07 4.31 7.86
C ALA A 162 3.01 3.32 8.34
N LEU A 163 1.78 3.78 8.57
CA LEU A 163 0.63 2.90 8.67
C LEU A 163 0.33 2.35 7.27
N VAL A 164 1.13 1.38 6.83
CA VAL A 164 0.91 0.68 5.56
C VAL A 164 -0.31 -0.20 5.73
N THR A 165 -1.50 0.36 5.51
CA THR A 165 -2.72 -0.43 5.36
C THR A 165 -2.70 -1.07 3.97
N ILE A 166 -2.06 -2.23 3.89
CA ILE A 166 -2.14 -3.13 2.74
C ILE A 166 -3.45 -3.88 2.89
N LEU A 167 -4.47 -3.45 2.16
CA LEU A 167 -5.64 -4.30 1.97
C LEU A 167 -5.21 -5.48 1.07
N PRO A 168 -5.51 -6.73 1.44
CA PRO A 168 -5.24 -7.90 0.60
C PRO A 168 -6.02 -7.79 -0.72
N TYR A 169 -5.46 -8.40 -1.76
CA TYR A 169 -6.00 -8.39 -3.12
C TYR A 169 -7.46 -8.86 -3.14
N THR A 170 -8.34 -8.04 -3.70
CA THR A 170 -9.81 -8.19 -3.63
C THR A 170 -10.40 -9.06 -4.75
N GLY A 171 -9.62 -9.96 -5.36
CA GLY A 171 -10.16 -10.91 -6.33
C GLY A 171 -10.56 -12.18 -5.59
N ASP A 172 -11.82 -12.60 -5.70
CA ASP A 172 -12.37 -13.88 -5.21
C ASP A 172 -13.55 -14.21 -6.15
N VAL A 173 -13.24 -14.70 -7.34
CA VAL A 173 -14.18 -14.78 -8.47
C VAL A 173 -15.23 -15.88 -8.30
N ASP A 174 -14.97 -16.90 -7.49
CA ASP A 174 -15.95 -17.93 -7.14
C ASP A 174 -16.56 -17.79 -5.74
N GLY A 175 -16.00 -16.92 -4.89
CA GLY A 175 -16.58 -16.52 -3.61
C GLY A 175 -16.27 -17.47 -2.46
N ASP A 176 -15.21 -18.27 -2.56
CA ASP A 176 -14.83 -19.24 -1.52
C ASP A 176 -13.95 -18.65 -0.41
N GLY A 177 -13.58 -17.37 -0.54
CA GLY A 177 -12.82 -16.61 0.43
C GLY A 177 -11.31 -16.73 0.29
N MET A 178 -10.81 -17.47 -0.72
CA MET A 178 -9.44 -17.36 -1.19
C MET A 178 -9.31 -16.22 -2.19
N SER A 179 -8.08 -15.76 -2.43
CA SER A 179 -7.87 -14.75 -3.46
C SER A 179 -7.59 -15.38 -4.82
N ASP A 180 -8.06 -14.76 -5.90
CA ASP A 180 -7.76 -15.17 -7.28
C ASP A 180 -6.25 -15.36 -7.51
N GLU A 181 -5.43 -14.52 -6.87
CA GLU A 181 -3.96 -14.62 -6.94
C GLU A 181 -3.44 -15.88 -6.23
N PHE A 182 -3.98 -16.20 -5.05
CA PHE A 182 -3.63 -17.41 -4.32
C PHE A 182 -4.00 -18.65 -5.13
N GLU A 183 -5.21 -18.67 -5.66
CA GLU A 183 -5.69 -19.77 -6.50
C GLU A 183 -4.86 -19.92 -7.77
N THR A 184 -4.61 -18.82 -8.50
CA THR A 184 -3.77 -18.82 -9.71
C THR A 184 -2.37 -19.34 -9.41
N ARG A 185 -1.79 -18.92 -8.29
CA ARG A 185 -0.42 -19.30 -7.90
C ARG A 185 -0.29 -20.80 -7.64
N PHE A 186 -1.27 -21.37 -6.93
CA PHE A 186 -1.25 -22.77 -6.54
C PHE A 186 -2.04 -23.67 -7.49
N ALA A 187 -2.48 -23.11 -8.62
CA ALA A 187 -3.27 -23.79 -9.65
C ALA A 187 -4.56 -24.44 -9.10
N LEU A 188 -5.22 -23.73 -8.17
CA LEU A 188 -6.57 -24.03 -7.69
C LEU A 188 -7.63 -23.58 -8.71
N LEU A 189 -8.90 -23.84 -8.42
CA LEU A 189 -10.00 -23.64 -9.36
C LEU A 189 -10.66 -22.25 -9.22
N LEU A 190 -10.08 -21.23 -9.88
CA LEU A 190 -10.62 -19.85 -9.99
C LEU A 190 -12.14 -19.68 -10.25
N HIS A 191 -12.86 -20.69 -10.71
CA HIS A 191 -14.28 -20.55 -11.05
C HIS A 191 -15.15 -21.61 -10.35
N SER A 192 -14.65 -22.18 -9.26
CA SER A 192 -15.30 -23.27 -8.54
C SER A 192 -14.82 -23.34 -7.11
N ASP A 193 -15.70 -22.96 -6.17
CA ASP A 193 -15.48 -23.04 -4.73
C ASP A 193 -14.83 -24.36 -4.32
N ASP A 194 -13.52 -24.28 -4.07
CA ASP A 194 -12.68 -25.38 -3.64
C ASP A 194 -12.00 -25.08 -2.29
N GLY A 195 -12.31 -23.93 -1.69
CA GLY A 195 -11.76 -23.47 -0.41
C GLY A 195 -11.93 -24.45 0.75
N ASN A 196 -12.96 -25.30 0.75
CA ASN A 196 -13.17 -26.35 1.76
C ASN A 196 -12.49 -27.69 1.42
N LEU A 197 -11.85 -27.82 0.27
CA LEU A 197 -11.08 -29.01 -0.09
C LEU A 197 -9.70 -28.95 0.57
N ASP A 198 -9.09 -30.12 0.72
CA ASP A 198 -7.73 -30.32 1.20
C ASP A 198 -6.96 -30.97 0.04
N LEU A 199 -6.31 -30.13 -0.78
CA LEU A 199 -5.73 -30.56 -2.04
C LEU A 199 -4.53 -31.49 -1.83
N ASP A 200 -3.74 -31.27 -0.79
CA ASP A 200 -2.52 -32.04 -0.52
C ASP A 200 -2.66 -33.12 0.56
N GLY A 201 -3.79 -33.15 1.26
CA GLY A 201 -4.17 -34.17 2.22
C GLY A 201 -3.53 -34.01 3.60
N ASP A 202 -3.09 -32.81 3.99
CA ASP A 202 -2.42 -32.55 5.26
C ASP A 202 -3.37 -32.24 6.43
N GLY A 203 -4.66 -32.11 6.13
CA GLY A 203 -5.73 -31.83 7.07
C GLY A 203 -6.07 -30.35 7.23
N LEU A 204 -5.40 -29.44 6.52
CA LEU A 204 -5.84 -28.06 6.35
C LEU A 204 -6.63 -27.93 5.04
N THR A 205 -7.67 -27.10 5.07
CA THR A 205 -8.37 -26.72 3.84
C THR A 205 -7.57 -25.68 3.06
N ASN A 206 -7.77 -25.62 1.74
CA ASN A 206 -7.15 -24.62 0.86
C ASN A 206 -7.36 -23.19 1.41
N LEU A 207 -8.54 -22.90 1.98
CA LEU A 207 -8.86 -21.63 2.61
C LEU A 207 -8.09 -21.38 3.91
N GLU A 208 -7.92 -22.39 4.77
CA GLU A 208 -7.10 -22.25 5.97
C GLU A 208 -5.64 -21.99 5.62
N GLU A 209 -5.14 -22.65 4.58
CA GLU A 209 -3.79 -22.47 4.08
C GLU A 209 -3.57 -21.10 3.45
N SER A 210 -4.54 -20.60 2.68
CA SER A 210 -4.51 -19.24 2.14
C SER A 210 -4.43 -18.20 3.24
N ARG A 211 -5.09 -18.45 4.38
CA ARG A 211 -5.02 -17.60 5.58
C ARG A 211 -3.71 -17.81 6.33
N LEU A 212 -3.12 -18.98 6.36
CA LEU A 212 -1.85 -19.22 7.05
C LEU A 212 -0.63 -18.81 6.23
N GLY A 213 -0.81 -18.57 4.93
CA GLY A 213 0.29 -18.31 4.00
C GLY A 213 1.13 -19.57 3.80
N THR A 214 0.49 -20.74 3.74
CA THR A 214 1.09 -22.04 3.39
C THR A 214 0.81 -22.37 1.93
N ASP A 215 1.22 -23.56 1.48
CA ASP A 215 1.19 -23.97 0.08
C ASP A 215 0.27 -25.18 -0.03
N PRO A 216 -0.95 -25.03 -0.57
CA PRO A 216 -1.98 -26.08 -0.58
C PRO A 216 -1.69 -27.23 -1.53
N THR A 217 -0.55 -27.20 -2.22
CA THR A 217 -0.08 -28.30 -3.05
C THR A 217 0.98 -29.14 -2.34
N LYS A 218 1.32 -28.80 -1.09
CA LYS A 218 2.42 -29.39 -0.33
C LYS A 218 2.09 -29.50 1.16
N GLY A 219 1.71 -30.70 1.58
CA GLY A 219 1.44 -31.02 2.99
C GLY A 219 2.65 -31.02 3.93
N SER A 220 3.78 -30.46 3.48
CA SER A 220 4.96 -30.13 4.29
C SER A 220 5.11 -28.62 4.53
N SER A 221 4.17 -27.83 4.02
CA SER A 221 4.13 -26.38 4.13
C SER A 221 3.36 -25.99 5.38
N PHE A 222 4.07 -25.56 6.41
CA PHE A 222 3.46 -25.20 7.68
C PHE A 222 3.75 -23.74 8.02
N PHE A 223 2.82 -23.12 8.75
CA PHE A 223 3.09 -21.86 9.43
C PHE A 223 4.24 -22.05 10.42
N LYS A 224 5.38 -21.42 10.12
CA LYS A 224 6.62 -21.60 10.87
C LYS A 224 7.38 -20.30 11.03
N ALA A 225 7.93 -20.13 12.22
CA ALA A 225 8.91 -19.09 12.52
C ALA A 225 10.29 -19.72 12.70
N THR A 226 11.30 -19.10 12.11
CA THR A 226 12.71 -19.42 12.31
C THR A 226 13.40 -18.21 12.93
N ALA A 227 14.53 -18.43 13.60
CA ALA A 227 15.29 -17.35 14.20
C ALA A 227 16.77 -17.48 13.84
N GLY A 228 17.36 -16.41 13.33
CA GLY A 228 18.75 -16.35 12.88
C GLY A 228 19.48 -15.10 13.39
N PRO A 229 20.82 -15.09 13.35
CA PRO A 229 21.60 -13.93 13.79
C PRO A 229 21.27 -12.68 12.96
N GLY A 230 21.10 -11.54 13.63
CA GLY A 230 20.85 -10.25 12.99
C GLY A 230 22.13 -9.51 12.58
N PRO A 231 22.01 -8.40 11.81
CA PRO A 231 23.14 -7.62 11.32
C PRO A 231 24.02 -7.03 12.44
N GLY A 232 23.45 -6.76 13.61
CA GLY A 232 24.13 -6.25 14.81
C GLY A 232 24.93 -7.30 15.59
N GLY A 233 25.08 -8.52 15.05
CA GLY A 233 25.90 -9.58 15.64
C GLY A 233 25.16 -10.39 16.71
N PRO A 234 25.87 -11.06 17.64
CA PRO A 234 25.31 -12.12 18.50
C PRO A 234 24.23 -11.65 19.49
N ASN A 235 24.05 -10.34 19.67
CA ASN A 235 23.04 -9.76 20.55
C ASN A 235 21.73 -9.41 19.82
N GLU A 236 21.68 -9.58 18.50
CA GLU A 236 20.49 -9.35 17.69
C GLU A 236 20.02 -10.66 17.06
N LEU A 237 18.72 -10.92 17.17
CA LEU A 237 18.05 -12.06 16.56
C LEU A 237 17.02 -11.54 15.56
N VAL A 238 17.00 -12.07 14.36
CA VAL A 238 15.91 -11.83 13.41
C VAL A 238 15.00 -13.04 13.43
N ILE A 239 13.73 -12.83 13.77
CA ILE A 239 12.68 -13.84 13.69
C ILE A 239 12.02 -13.70 12.33
N THR A 240 11.95 -14.78 11.55
CA THR A 240 11.41 -14.82 10.18
C THR A 240 10.32 -15.87 10.07
N TRP A 241 9.16 -15.52 9.48
CA TRP A 241 8.02 -16.43 9.31
C TRP A 241 7.34 -16.26 7.94
N ASN A 242 6.67 -17.30 7.46
CA ASN A 242 5.77 -17.19 6.31
C ASN A 242 4.52 -16.38 6.71
N SER A 243 4.06 -15.50 5.84
CA SER A 243 3.00 -14.54 6.16
C SER A 243 2.10 -14.26 4.98
N VAL A 244 0.84 -13.94 5.22
CA VAL A 244 -0.07 -13.36 4.23
C VAL A 244 0.07 -11.83 4.23
N PRO A 245 0.28 -11.16 3.08
CA PRO A 245 0.27 -9.70 2.98
C PRO A 245 -0.99 -9.08 3.61
N GLY A 246 -0.83 -7.99 4.36
CA GLY A 246 -1.91 -7.36 5.13
C GLY A 246 -2.24 -8.07 6.46
N GLY A 247 -1.80 -9.31 6.66
CA GLY A 247 -1.98 -10.02 7.92
C GLY A 247 -1.20 -9.36 9.07
N VAL A 248 -1.81 -9.35 10.26
CA VAL A 248 -1.19 -8.82 11.48
C VAL A 248 -0.66 -9.97 12.32
N TYR A 249 0.58 -9.86 12.79
CA TYR A 249 1.28 -10.89 13.56
C TYR A 249 1.82 -10.32 14.86
N LYS A 250 1.64 -11.05 15.95
CA LYS A 250 2.20 -10.75 17.26
C LYS A 250 3.46 -11.57 17.47
N VAL A 251 4.57 -10.88 17.70
CA VAL A 251 5.81 -11.50 18.19
C VAL A 251 5.76 -11.46 19.71
N LYS A 252 5.87 -12.63 20.32
CA LYS A 252 5.82 -12.80 21.78
C LYS A 252 7.08 -13.48 22.29
N TYR A 253 7.42 -13.18 23.53
CA TYR A 253 8.59 -13.72 24.23
C TYR A 253 8.21 -14.29 25.59
N SER A 254 8.87 -15.37 25.98
CA SER A 254 8.86 -15.87 27.36
C SER A 254 10.26 -16.35 27.75
N PRO A 255 10.76 -16.06 28.96
CA PRO A 255 12.03 -16.63 29.43
C PRO A 255 11.95 -18.15 29.67
N ASP A 256 10.74 -18.71 29.83
CA ASP A 256 10.50 -20.13 30.09
C ASP A 256 9.16 -20.57 29.47
N LEU A 257 9.07 -21.80 28.94
CA LEU A 257 7.83 -22.32 28.34
C LEU A 257 6.68 -22.49 29.36
N LEU A 258 6.98 -22.53 30.65
CA LEU A 258 5.99 -22.59 31.73
C LEU A 258 5.44 -21.21 32.13
N LEU A 259 6.06 -20.14 31.65
CA LEU A 259 5.62 -18.76 31.88
C LEU A 259 4.80 -18.24 30.69
N PRO A 260 3.83 -17.34 30.94
CA PRO A 260 3.04 -16.77 29.87
C PRO A 260 3.90 -15.93 28.91
N PHE A 261 3.64 -16.08 27.62
CA PHE A 261 4.26 -15.27 26.57
C PHE A 261 3.75 -13.84 26.61
N GLN A 262 4.68 -12.88 26.66
CA GLN A 262 4.40 -11.45 26.59
C GLN A 262 4.59 -10.94 25.16
N GLU A 263 3.66 -10.12 24.68
CA GLU A 263 3.79 -9.45 23.38
C GLU A 263 4.93 -8.44 23.44
N ILE A 264 5.87 -8.55 22.48
CA ILE A 264 7.01 -7.65 22.35
C ILE A 264 6.94 -6.81 21.07
N ALA A 265 6.18 -7.26 20.07
CA ALA A 265 5.90 -6.49 18.86
C ALA A 265 4.61 -6.95 18.18
N THR A 266 4.00 -6.02 17.45
CA THR A 266 2.95 -6.30 16.47
C THR A 266 3.45 -5.86 15.10
N VAL A 267 3.37 -6.74 14.10
CA VAL A 267 3.94 -6.56 12.76
C VAL A 267 2.86 -6.81 11.70
N THR A 268 2.65 -5.84 10.82
CA THR A 268 1.79 -6.01 9.64
C THR A 268 2.64 -6.52 8.47
N ALA A 269 2.23 -7.63 7.88
CA ALA A 269 2.97 -8.24 6.79
C ALA A 269 2.82 -7.48 5.48
N ILE A 270 3.94 -7.34 4.76
CA ILE A 270 4.00 -6.63 3.47
C ILE A 270 4.17 -7.57 2.27
N GLY A 271 4.41 -8.85 2.56
CA GLY A 271 4.75 -9.89 1.60
C GLY A 271 4.55 -11.27 2.21
N GLU A 272 5.01 -12.28 1.49
CA GLU A 272 4.82 -13.69 1.80
C GLU A 272 5.74 -14.22 2.91
N THR A 273 6.72 -13.41 3.26
CA THR A 273 7.66 -13.66 4.34
C THR A 273 7.86 -12.37 5.10
N CYS A 274 7.76 -12.46 6.42
CA CYS A 274 8.02 -11.36 7.33
C CYS A 274 9.23 -11.64 8.19
N SER A 275 9.85 -10.56 8.66
CA SER A 275 10.95 -10.64 9.61
C SER A 275 10.89 -9.50 10.61
N HIS A 276 11.28 -9.79 11.85
CA HIS A 276 11.34 -8.79 12.91
C HIS A 276 12.64 -8.94 13.72
N PRO A 277 13.47 -7.88 13.82
CA PRO A 277 14.65 -7.90 14.66
C PRO A 277 14.27 -7.79 16.14
N VAL A 278 14.96 -8.54 16.99
CA VAL A 278 14.80 -8.57 18.44
C VAL A 278 16.17 -8.45 19.09
N VAL A 279 16.32 -7.47 19.97
CA VAL A 279 17.53 -7.31 20.79
C VAL A 279 17.45 -8.27 21.97
N ARG A 280 18.41 -9.20 22.08
CA ARG A 280 18.41 -10.23 23.13
C ARG A 280 18.86 -9.71 24.49
N GLY A 281 19.72 -8.70 24.54
CA GLY A 281 20.28 -8.19 25.80
C GLY A 281 20.98 -9.26 26.66
N GLY A 282 21.36 -10.41 26.08
CA GLY A 282 21.91 -11.57 26.80
C GLY A 282 20.86 -12.51 27.43
N ALA A 283 19.56 -12.23 27.35
CA ALA A 283 18.51 -13.09 27.88
C ALA A 283 18.25 -14.29 26.93
N LEU A 284 18.30 -15.49 27.51
CA LEU A 284 17.81 -16.71 26.85
C LEU A 284 16.29 -16.80 27.05
N GLY A 285 15.60 -17.33 26.05
CA GLY A 285 14.16 -17.58 26.13
C GLY A 285 13.59 -18.10 24.83
N PHE A 286 12.26 -18.15 24.80
CA PHE A 286 11.44 -18.69 23.72
C PHE A 286 10.67 -17.57 23.04
N TYR A 287 10.48 -17.72 21.74
CA TYR A 287 9.69 -16.80 20.93
C TYR A 287 8.53 -17.53 20.31
N LYS A 288 7.40 -16.83 20.19
CA LYS A 288 6.20 -17.29 19.49
C LYS A 288 5.78 -16.20 18.52
N VAL A 289 5.46 -16.59 17.30
CA VAL A 289 4.73 -15.74 16.36
C VAL A 289 3.29 -16.23 16.32
N GLU A 290 2.34 -15.31 16.43
CA GLU A 290 0.91 -15.61 16.40
C GLU A 290 0.26 -14.70 15.37
N LYS A 291 -0.44 -15.29 14.39
CA LYS A 291 -1.29 -14.52 13.48
C LYS A 291 -2.51 -14.03 14.27
N VAL A 292 -2.84 -12.75 14.12
CA VAL A 292 -4.07 -12.17 14.64
C VAL A 292 -5.17 -12.51 13.65
N GLU A 293 -6.20 -13.23 14.09
CA GLU A 293 -7.40 -13.46 13.29
C GLU A 293 -8.12 -12.11 13.05
N PRO A 294 -8.61 -11.86 11.83
CA PRO A 294 -9.40 -10.67 11.51
C PRO A 294 -10.73 -10.62 12.29
#